data_AF-A0A0G9MQQ7-F1
#
_entry.id   AF-A0A0G9MQQ7-F1
#
_cell.length_a   1.000
_cell.length_b   1.000
_cell.length_c   1.000
_cell.angle_alpha   90.00
_cell.angle_beta   90.00
_cell.angle_gamma   90.00
#
_symmetry.space_group_name_H-M   'P 1'
#
loop_
_entity.id
_entity.type
_entity.pdbx_description
1 polymer ?
#
loop_
_entity_poly.entity_id
_entity_poly.type
_entity_poly.pdbx_seq_one_letter_code
_entity_poly.pdbx_strand_id
1 'polypeptide(L)'
;MTGFDIMVLLIVGVGAIAGFMRGFVQEALSLLAWIAAIAAIRYMHTDLTAGVMDFVSSPVTASILAFALLLLIPYAIIKLLANMLGKGTRNSVLGPIDRVLGFGFGAVKGVIIVVIAFSVLVLGYDTIWGAQGRPAWIADARTYQFVDAGSRAMVQIVAERRERLQSDAE
;
A
#
# COMPACT_ATOMS: atom_id res chain seq x y z
N MET A 1 22.89 -12.29 10.69
CA MET A 1 21.72 -11.76 9.97
C MET A 1 21.12 -12.93 9.22
N THR A 2 19.82 -13.17 9.38
CA THR A 2 19.11 -14.21 8.63
C THR A 2 19.04 -13.81 7.15
N GLY A 3 18.84 -14.76 6.23
CA GLY A 3 18.64 -14.45 4.80
C GLY A 3 17.47 -13.49 4.57
N PHE A 4 16.46 -13.55 5.45
CA PHE A 4 15.34 -12.61 5.45
C PHE A 4 15.77 -11.18 5.77
N ASP A 5 16.60 -10.97 6.81
CA ASP A 5 17.08 -9.63 7.17
C ASP A 5 17.83 -8.97 6.00
N ILE A 6 18.61 -9.74 5.25
CA ILE A 6 19.35 -9.27 4.06
C ILE A 6 18.37 -8.87 2.95
N MET A 7 17.35 -9.68 2.69
CA MET A 7 16.32 -9.36 1.69
C MET A 7 15.54 -8.08 2.05
N VAL A 8 15.17 -7.92 3.32
CA VAL A 8 14.50 -6.71 3.81
C VAL A 8 15.40 -5.49 3.61
N LEU A 9 16.67 -5.58 4.01
CA LEU A 9 17.65 -4.50 3.83
C LEU A 9 17.80 -4.12 2.35
N LEU A 10 17.82 -5.11 1.44
CA LEU A 10 17.90 -4.86 0.00
C LEU A 10 16.65 -4.14 -0.52
N ILE A 11 15.44 -4.57 -0.17
CA ILE A 11 14.20 -3.94 -0.64
C ILE A 11 14.10 -2.51 -0.11
N VAL A 12 14.38 -2.31 1.18
CA VAL A 12 14.37 -0.98 1.80
C VAL A 12 15.46 -0.10 1.20
N GLY A 13 16.66 -0.63 0.99
CA GLY A 13 17.78 0.08 0.37
C GLY A 13 17.50 0.51 -1.07
N VAL A 14 16.95 -0.39 -1.88
CA VAL A 14 16.50 -0.09 -3.26
C VAL A 14 15.38 0.95 -3.23
N GLY A 15 14.43 0.84 -2.30
CA GLY A 15 13.38 1.82 -2.09
C GLY A 15 13.93 3.21 -1.75
N ALA A 16 14.91 3.28 -0.85
CA ALA A 16 15.56 4.51 -0.44
C ALA A 16 16.36 5.15 -1.59
N ILE A 17 17.14 4.36 -2.34
CA ILE A 17 17.86 4.82 -3.52
C ILE A 17 16.90 5.32 -4.60
N ALA A 18 15.84 4.57 -4.89
CA ALA A 18 14.81 4.98 -5.85
C ALA A 18 14.12 6.29 -5.41
N GLY A 19 13.83 6.43 -4.11
CA GLY A 19 13.29 7.65 -3.52
C GLY A 19 14.26 8.83 -3.62
N PHE A 20 15.56 8.60 -3.41
CA PHE A 20 16.58 9.63 -3.63
C PHE A 20 16.64 10.07 -5.09
N MET A 21 16.56 9.13 -6.05
CA MET A 21 16.60 9.38 -7.49
C MET A 21 15.37 10.11 -8.03
N ARG A 22 14.20 9.94 -7.41
CA ARG A 22 12.94 10.58 -7.81
C ARG A 22 12.62 11.85 -7.04
N GLY A 23 12.86 11.83 -5.74
CA GLY A 23 12.59 12.95 -4.84
C GLY A 23 11.30 12.83 -4.08
N PHE A 24 11.26 13.54 -2.96
CA PHE A 24 10.09 13.58 -2.10
C PHE A 24 8.87 14.12 -2.84
N VAL A 25 8.99 15.24 -3.55
CA VAL A 25 7.85 15.86 -4.26
C VAL A 25 7.25 14.89 -5.28
N GLN A 26 8.09 14.25 -6.10
CA GLN A 26 7.61 13.30 -7.10
C GLN A 26 6.96 12.09 -6.44
N GLU A 27 7.56 11.55 -5.38
CA GLU A 27 7.06 10.37 -4.67
C GLU A 27 5.75 10.65 -3.92
N ALA A 28 5.64 11.78 -3.22
CA ALA A 28 4.44 12.20 -2.51
C ALA A 28 3.27 12.47 -3.48
N LEU A 29 3.50 13.20 -4.57
CA LEU A 29 2.48 13.44 -5.59
C LEU A 29 2.08 12.14 -6.32
N SER A 30 3.02 11.20 -6.47
CA SER A 30 2.69 9.87 -7.03
C SER A 30 1.77 9.06 -6.13
N LEU A 31 1.91 9.18 -4.79
CA LEU A 31 0.93 8.57 -3.87
C LEU A 31 -0.40 9.31 -3.91
N LEU A 32 -0.39 10.65 -4.01
CA LEU A 32 -1.61 11.43 -4.17
C LEU A 32 -2.37 11.07 -5.46
N ALA A 33 -1.68 10.70 -6.54
CA ALA A 33 -2.32 10.20 -7.76
C ALA A 33 -3.17 8.94 -7.49
N TRP A 34 -2.66 8.00 -6.68
CA TRP A 34 -3.42 6.82 -6.27
C TRP A 34 -4.61 7.18 -5.38
N ILE A 35 -4.40 8.06 -4.40
CA ILE A 35 -5.47 8.51 -3.49
C ILE A 35 -6.60 9.18 -4.28
N ALA A 36 -6.25 10.08 -5.21
CA ALA A 36 -7.21 10.77 -6.05
C ALA A 36 -7.97 9.82 -6.99
N ALA A 37 -7.28 8.83 -7.58
CA ALA A 37 -7.94 7.82 -8.41
C ALA A 37 -8.92 6.97 -7.59
N ILE A 38 -8.53 6.53 -6.40
CA ILE A 38 -9.41 5.79 -5.49
C ILE A 38 -10.60 6.65 -5.07
N ALA A 39 -10.38 7.93 -4.75
CA ALA A 39 -11.46 8.87 -4.42
C ALA A 39 -12.41 9.06 -5.61
N ALA A 40 -11.89 9.26 -6.82
CA ALA A 40 -12.68 9.39 -8.04
C ALA A 40 -13.55 8.15 -8.27
N ILE A 41 -12.99 6.94 -8.13
CA ILE A 41 -13.75 5.70 -8.20
C ILE A 41 -14.82 5.67 -7.09
N ARG A 42 -14.46 5.97 -5.85
CA ARG A 42 -15.38 5.88 -4.70
C ARG A 42 -16.59 6.81 -4.81
N TYR A 43 -16.42 8.00 -5.38
CA TYR A 43 -17.47 9.03 -5.43
C TYR A 43 -18.19 9.11 -6.79
N MET A 44 -17.54 8.77 -7.90
CA MET A 44 -18.06 9.03 -9.25
C MET A 44 -18.37 7.75 -10.04
N HIS A 45 -18.09 6.56 -9.50
CA HIS A 45 -18.25 5.30 -10.27
C HIS A 45 -19.69 5.04 -10.70
N THR A 46 -20.67 5.25 -9.82
CA THR A 46 -22.10 5.07 -10.16
C THR A 46 -22.55 6.04 -11.25
N ASP A 47 -22.27 7.33 -11.08
CA ASP A 47 -22.70 8.38 -12.01
C ASP A 47 -22.04 8.21 -13.38
N LEU A 48 -20.74 7.92 -13.40
CA LEU A 48 -20.03 7.68 -14.66
C LEU A 48 -20.49 6.39 -15.33
N THR A 49 -20.78 5.34 -14.57
CA THR A 49 -21.33 4.09 -15.14
C THR A 49 -22.67 4.37 -15.82
N ALA A 50 -23.55 5.16 -15.19
CA ALA A 50 -24.82 5.57 -15.79
C ALA A 50 -24.61 6.38 -17.08
N GLY A 51 -23.67 7.33 -17.09
CA GLY A 51 -23.36 8.09 -18.31
C GLY A 51 -22.73 7.26 -19.43
N VAL A 52 -21.97 6.21 -19.10
CA VAL A 52 -21.36 5.30 -20.08
C VAL A 52 -22.40 4.35 -20.70
N MET A 53 -23.47 4.03 -19.98
CA MET A 53 -24.56 3.18 -20.49
C MET A 53 -25.22 3.73 -21.75
N ASP A 54 -25.18 5.06 -21.97
CA ASP A 54 -25.68 5.69 -23.19
C ASP A 54 -24.89 5.28 -24.44
N PHE A 55 -23.64 4.84 -24.26
CA PHE A 55 -22.74 4.43 -25.34
C PHE A 55 -22.53 2.91 -25.41
N VAL A 56 -22.89 2.18 -24.35
CA VAL A 56 -22.62 0.74 -24.22
C VAL A 56 -23.84 0.02 -23.63
N SER A 57 -24.35 -0.98 -24.34
CA SER A 57 -25.60 -1.67 -23.94
C SER A 57 -25.44 -2.63 -22.75
N SER A 58 -24.21 -3.03 -22.41
CA SER A 58 -23.92 -4.00 -21.34
C SER A 58 -23.58 -3.29 -20.03
N PRO A 59 -24.36 -3.49 -18.94
CA PRO A 59 -24.09 -2.91 -17.62
C PRO A 59 -22.72 -3.29 -17.06
N VAL A 60 -22.29 -4.53 -17.30
CA VAL A 60 -20.97 -5.01 -16.87
C VAL A 60 -19.87 -4.26 -17.60
N THR A 61 -20.00 -4.10 -18.92
CA THR A 61 -19.01 -3.39 -19.73
C THR A 61 -18.94 -1.91 -19.37
N ALA A 62 -20.09 -1.26 -19.15
CA ALA A 62 -20.15 0.14 -18.73
C ALA A 62 -19.46 0.36 -17.37
N SER A 63 -19.71 -0.53 -16.39
CA SER A 63 -19.09 -0.46 -15.06
C SER A 63 -17.57 -0.64 -15.11
N ILE A 64 -17.08 -1.58 -15.94
CA ILE A 64 -15.65 -1.81 -16.13
C ILE A 64 -15.00 -0.59 -16.80
N LEU A 65 -15.66 -0.02 -17.82
CA LEU A 65 -15.14 1.16 -18.52
C LEU A 65 -15.10 2.38 -17.61
N ALA A 66 -16.16 2.63 -16.83
CA ALA A 66 -16.19 3.71 -15.85
C ALA A 66 -15.07 3.56 -14.80
N PHE A 67 -14.86 2.35 -14.29
CA PHE A 67 -13.74 2.06 -13.39
C PHE A 67 -12.39 2.37 -14.04
N ALA A 68 -12.17 1.91 -15.27
CA ALA A 68 -10.92 2.15 -16.00
C ALA A 68 -10.67 3.65 -16.22
N LEU A 69 -11.70 4.41 -16.61
CA LEU A 69 -11.59 5.86 -16.82
C LEU A 69 -11.29 6.60 -15.52
N LEU A 70 -11.99 6.27 -14.43
CA LEU A 70 -11.79 6.91 -13.12
C LEU A 70 -10.46 6.52 -12.46
N LEU A 71 -9.92 5.35 -12.80
CA LEU A 71 -8.58 4.97 -12.40
C LEU A 71 -7.54 5.73 -13.21
N LEU A 72 -7.61 5.63 -14.54
CA LEU A 72 -6.53 6.05 -15.43
C LEU A 72 -6.44 7.56 -15.61
N ILE A 73 -7.57 8.26 -15.79
CA ILE A 73 -7.55 9.69 -16.11
C ILE A 73 -7.00 10.52 -14.94
N PRO A 74 -7.56 10.45 -13.71
CA PRO A 74 -7.05 11.23 -12.59
C PRO A 74 -5.61 10.83 -12.23
N TYR A 75 -5.31 9.52 -12.25
CA TYR A 75 -3.98 9.02 -12.00
C TYR A 75 -2.97 9.57 -13.00
N ALA A 76 -3.25 9.50 -14.30
CA ALA A 76 -2.35 9.99 -15.34
C ALA A 76 -2.11 11.49 -15.21
N ILE A 77 -3.16 12.29 -14.98
CA ILE A 77 -3.03 13.74 -14.81
C ILE A 77 -2.10 14.07 -13.64
N ILE A 78 -2.39 13.52 -12.45
CA ILE A 78 -1.59 13.82 -11.25
C ILE A 78 -0.19 13.25 -11.39
N LYS A 79 -0.02 12.09 -12.02
CA LYS A 79 1.30 11.49 -12.25
C LYS A 79 2.15 12.33 -13.19
N LEU A 80 1.57 12.91 -14.23
CA LEU A 80 2.26 13.86 -15.11
C LEU A 80 2.70 15.10 -14.33
N LEU A 81 1.80 15.68 -13.52
CA LEU A 81 2.13 16.80 -12.65
C LEU A 81 3.25 16.45 -11.65
N ALA A 82 3.19 15.27 -11.03
CA ALA A 82 4.22 14.76 -10.12
C ALA A 82 5.60 14.72 -10.79
N ASN A 83 5.65 14.24 -12.04
CA ASN A 83 6.89 14.17 -12.80
C ASN A 83 7.41 15.57 -13.18
N MET A 84 6.52 16.50 -13.54
CA MET A 84 6.91 17.87 -13.88
C MET A 84 7.43 18.63 -12.65
N LEU A 85 6.66 18.61 -11.57
CA LEU A 85 7.00 19.28 -10.32
C LEU A 85 8.24 18.68 -9.67
N GLY A 86 8.35 17.34 -9.66
CA GLY A 86 9.54 16.64 -9.17
C GLY A 86 10.82 17.03 -9.91
N LYS A 87 10.77 17.14 -11.25
CA LYS A 87 11.90 17.64 -12.05
C LYS A 87 12.22 19.09 -11.72
N GLY A 88 11.19 19.94 -11.58
CA GLY A 88 11.34 21.35 -11.21
C GLY A 88 12.05 21.54 -9.88
N THR A 89 11.58 20.85 -8.83
CA THR A 89 12.20 20.92 -7.49
C THR A 89 13.65 20.45 -7.52
N ARG A 90 13.93 19.36 -8.24
CA ARG A 90 15.24 18.74 -8.32
C ARG A 90 16.30 19.58 -9.03
N ASN A 91 15.86 20.46 -9.95
CA ASN A 91 16.72 21.42 -10.66
C ASN A 91 16.83 22.78 -9.94
N SER A 92 16.08 22.97 -8.85
CA SER A 92 16.11 24.19 -8.05
C SER A 92 17.14 24.12 -6.91
N VAL A 93 17.29 25.22 -6.18
CA VAL A 93 18.12 25.29 -4.96
C VAL A 93 17.67 24.27 -3.89
N LEU A 94 16.39 23.87 -3.90
CA LEU A 94 15.85 22.86 -2.98
C LEU A 94 16.17 21.42 -3.39
N GLY A 95 16.80 21.20 -4.53
CA GLY A 95 17.07 19.87 -5.09
C GLY A 95 17.77 18.89 -4.11
N PRO A 96 18.83 19.29 -3.39
CA PRO A 96 19.47 18.42 -2.40
C PRO A 96 18.52 18.01 -1.26
N ILE A 97 17.70 18.94 -0.76
CA ILE A 97 16.74 18.68 0.32
C ILE A 97 15.66 17.71 -0.17
N ASP A 98 15.09 17.94 -1.36
CA ASP A 98 14.10 17.04 -1.97
C ASP A 98 14.62 15.61 -2.16
N ARG A 99 15.90 15.46 -2.52
CA ARG A 99 16.54 14.14 -2.66
C ARG A 99 16.71 13.43 -1.32
N VAL A 100 17.15 14.13 -0.28
CA VAL A 100 17.32 13.54 1.07
C VAL A 100 15.97 13.15 1.67
N LEU A 101 14.95 14.01 1.56
CA LEU A 101 13.59 13.66 1.97
C LEU A 101 13.04 12.49 1.13
N GLY A 102 13.36 12.47 -0.17
CA GLY A 102 13.01 11.36 -1.06
C GLY A 102 13.64 10.05 -0.64
N PHE A 103 14.89 10.06 -0.17
CA PHE A 103 15.56 8.89 0.38
C PHE A 103 14.81 8.32 1.59
N GLY A 104 14.50 9.18 2.58
CA GLY A 104 13.74 8.77 3.76
C GLY A 104 12.35 8.24 3.41
N PHE A 105 11.63 8.94 2.54
CA PHE A 105 10.32 8.50 2.07
C PHE A 105 10.37 7.18 1.30
N GLY A 106 11.38 6.99 0.45
CA GLY A 106 11.64 5.75 -0.27
C GLY A 106 11.93 4.58 0.67
N ALA A 107 12.70 4.82 1.73
CA ALA A 107 12.96 3.82 2.76
C ALA A 107 11.67 3.41 3.50
N VAL A 108 10.86 4.38 3.93
CA VAL A 108 9.56 4.13 4.57
C VAL A 108 8.65 3.32 3.65
N LYS A 109 8.55 3.70 2.38
CA LYS A 109 7.77 2.93 1.39
C LYS A 109 8.32 1.52 1.20
N GLY A 110 9.64 1.36 1.15
CA GLY A 110 10.29 0.05 1.09
C GLY A 110 9.92 -0.84 2.28
N VAL A 111 9.91 -0.28 3.49
CA VAL A 111 9.47 -0.98 4.71
C VAL A 111 8.00 -1.39 4.59
N ILE A 112 7.12 -0.48 4.17
CA ILE A 112 5.69 -0.77 3.97
C ILE A 112 5.51 -1.92 2.97
N ILE A 113 6.23 -1.90 1.84
CA ILE A 113 6.17 -2.97 0.83
C ILE A 113 6.61 -4.31 1.42
N VAL A 114 7.71 -4.34 2.20
CA VAL A 114 8.17 -5.55 2.87
C VAL A 114 7.12 -6.09 3.84
N VAL A 115 6.54 -5.21 4.67
CA VAL A 115 5.51 -5.59 5.65
C VAL A 115 4.29 -6.18 4.96
N ILE A 116 3.79 -5.54 3.90
CA ILE A 116 2.65 -6.05 3.12
C ILE A 116 3.00 -7.38 2.46
N ALA A 117 4.15 -7.49 1.78
CA ALA A 117 4.55 -8.70 1.10
C ALA A 117 4.71 -9.88 2.06
N PHE A 118 5.33 -9.65 3.22
CA PHE A 118 5.47 -10.66 4.26
C PHE A 118 4.11 -11.05 4.87
N SER A 119 3.24 -10.07 5.11
CA SER A 119 1.88 -10.34 5.64
C SER A 119 1.10 -11.24 4.69
N VAL A 120 1.14 -10.96 3.38
CA VAL A 120 0.51 -11.80 2.35
C VAL A 120 1.14 -13.19 2.30
N LEU A 121 2.46 -13.30 2.41
CA LEU A 121 3.16 -14.59 2.43
C LEU A 121 2.74 -15.44 3.62
N VAL A 122 2.73 -14.86 4.83
CA VAL A 122 2.32 -15.55 6.06
C VAL A 122 0.86 -15.97 5.99
N LEU A 123 -0.04 -15.07 5.58
CA LEU A 123 -1.47 -15.39 5.42
C LEU A 123 -1.69 -16.50 4.38
N GLY A 124 -0.97 -16.45 3.26
CA GLY A 124 -1.03 -17.49 2.24
C GLY A 124 -0.53 -18.83 2.77
N TYR A 125 0.57 -18.84 3.52
CA TYR A 125 1.11 -20.05 4.13
C TYR A 125 0.14 -20.67 5.14
N ASP A 126 -0.43 -19.84 6.00
CA ASP A 126 -1.41 -20.26 7.01
C ASP A 126 -2.68 -20.81 6.38
N THR A 127 -3.11 -20.24 5.25
CA THR A 127 -4.31 -20.68 4.53
C THR A 127 -4.11 -22.03 3.83
N ILE A 128 -2.90 -22.31 3.31
CA ILE A 128 -2.63 -23.50 2.50
C ILE A 128 -2.12 -24.69 3.33
N TRP A 129 -1.23 -24.45 4.30
CA TRP A 129 -0.55 -25.52 5.05
C TRP A 129 -0.93 -25.59 6.54
N GLY A 130 -1.75 -24.66 7.03
CA GLY A 130 -2.05 -24.54 8.46
C GLY A 130 -0.84 -24.10 9.29
N ALA A 131 -1.08 -23.68 10.54
CA ALA A 131 -0.05 -23.09 11.39
C ALA A 131 1.16 -24.01 11.69
N GLN A 132 1.03 -25.33 11.51
CA GLN A 132 2.07 -26.31 11.79
C GLN A 132 3.04 -26.57 10.62
N GLY A 133 2.75 -26.10 9.41
CA GLY A 133 3.67 -26.28 8.28
C GLY A 133 4.85 -25.31 8.28
N ARG A 134 4.86 -24.26 9.13
CA ARG A 134 5.66 -23.05 8.92
C ARG A 134 7.18 -23.33 8.86
N PRO A 135 7.90 -22.88 7.82
CA PRO A 135 9.35 -23.07 7.72
C PRO A 135 10.08 -22.33 8.86
N ALA A 136 11.11 -22.96 9.44
CA ALA A 136 11.83 -22.44 10.61
C ALA A 136 12.40 -21.02 10.43
N TRP A 137 12.75 -20.62 9.20
CA TRP A 137 13.27 -19.29 8.89
C TRP A 137 12.23 -18.15 8.97
N ILE A 138 10.93 -18.46 8.97
CA ILE A 138 9.84 -17.50 9.22
C ILE A 138 9.54 -17.43 10.72
N ALA A 139 9.55 -18.57 11.41
CA ALA A 139 9.25 -18.66 12.83
C ALA A 139 10.29 -17.95 13.72
N ASP A 140 11.56 -17.93 13.31
CA ASP A 140 12.66 -17.29 14.05
C ASP A 140 12.82 -15.78 13.81
N ALA A 141 12.06 -15.19 12.88
CA ALA A 141 12.23 -13.78 12.53
C ALA A 141 11.73 -12.87 13.68
N ARG A 142 12.55 -11.91 14.14
CA ARG A 142 12.13 -10.92 15.18
C ARG A 142 10.90 -10.11 14.78
N THR A 143 10.76 -9.81 13.49
CA THR A 143 9.58 -9.12 12.94
C THR A 143 8.32 -9.95 13.13
N TYR A 144 8.43 -11.28 13.04
CA TYR A 144 7.32 -12.18 13.30
C TYR A 144 6.89 -12.10 14.77
N GLN A 145 7.82 -12.12 15.72
CA GLN A 145 7.50 -11.99 17.15
C GLN A 145 6.77 -10.67 17.47
N PHE A 146 7.14 -9.57 16.81
CA PHE A 146 6.50 -8.28 17.01
C PHE A 146 5.06 -8.24 16.46
N VAL A 147 4.87 -8.79 15.25
CA VAL A 147 3.55 -8.86 14.60
C VAL A 147 2.61 -9.84 15.32
N ASP A 148 3.13 -10.98 15.77
CA ASP A 148 2.42 -12.02 16.50
C ASP A 148 2.00 -11.56 17.91
N ALA A 149 2.85 -10.80 18.61
CA ALA A 149 2.48 -10.16 19.87
C ALA A 149 1.33 -9.15 19.69
N GLY A 150 1.38 -8.33 18.63
CA GLY A 150 0.28 -7.42 18.30
C GLY A 150 -1.01 -8.15 17.94
N SER A 151 -0.92 -9.26 17.20
CA SER A 151 -2.06 -10.09 16.83
C SER A 151 -2.74 -10.71 18.05
N ARG A 152 -1.97 -11.31 18.98
CA ARG A 152 -2.51 -11.86 20.23
C ARG A 152 -3.25 -10.83 21.07
N ALA A 153 -2.68 -9.64 21.22
CA ALA A 153 -3.33 -8.55 21.96
C ALA A 153 -4.68 -8.16 21.33
N MET A 154 -4.76 -8.10 20.00
CA MET A 154 -6.00 -7.82 19.30
C MET A 154 -7.05 -8.93 19.46
N VAL A 155 -6.65 -10.21 19.41
CA VAL A 155 -7.57 -11.34 19.64
C VAL A 155 -8.13 -11.29 21.06
N GLN A 156 -7.31 -10.94 22.04
CA GLN A 156 -7.73 -10.84 23.45
C GLN A 156 -8.74 -9.70 23.66
N ILE A 157 -8.51 -8.53 23.05
CA ILE A 157 -9.46 -7.40 23.10
C ILE A 157 -10.81 -7.79 22.48
N VAL A 158 -10.80 -8.54 21.37
CA VAL A 158 -12.03 -9.00 20.71
C VAL A 158 -12.77 -10.06 21.55
N ALA A 159 -12.02 -10.97 22.19
CA ALA A 159 -12.58 -12.00 23.07
C ALA A 159 -13.26 -11.37 24.30
N GLU A 160 -12.59 -10.46 25.01
CA GLU A 160 -13.17 -9.73 26.15
C GLU A 160 -14.40 -8.90 25.78
N ARG A 161 -14.46 -8.42 24.53
CA ARG A 161 -15.61 -7.65 24.05
C ARG A 161 -16.81 -8.56 23.77
N ARG A 162 -16.59 -9.80 23.30
CA ARG A 162 -17.65 -10.80 23.14
C ARG A 162 -18.21 -11.27 24.47
N GLU A 163 -17.34 -11.53 25.45
CA GLU A 163 -17.77 -11.98 26.78
C GLU A 163 -18.62 -10.93 27.50
N ARG A 164 -18.22 -9.65 27.47
CA ARG A 164 -19.04 -8.54 28.01
C ARG A 164 -20.41 -8.43 27.36
N LEU A 165 -20.48 -8.58 26.03
CA LEU A 165 -21.76 -8.51 25.30
C LEU A 165 -22.67 -9.70 25.62
N GLN A 166 -22.12 -10.85 26.02
CA GLN A 166 -22.90 -12.00 26.46
C GLN A 166 -23.38 -11.86 27.90
N SER A 167 -22.56 -11.28 28.81
CA SER A 167 -22.97 -11.01 30.19
C SER A 167 -24.02 -9.91 30.31
N ASP A 168 -24.04 -8.95 29.39
CA ASP A 168 -25.04 -7.87 29.37
C ASP A 168 -26.38 -8.30 28.75
N ALA A 169 -26.42 -9.49 28.12
CA ALA A 169 -27.59 -10.05 27.45
C ALA A 169 -28.34 -11.11 28.31
N GLU A 170 -27.77 -11.51 29.45
CA GLU A 170 -28.38 -12.37 30.48
C GLU A 170 -28.96 -11.53 31.64
#